data_AF-W9RIG3-F1
#
_entry.id   AF-W9RIG3-F1
#
_cell.length_a   1.000
_cell.length_b   1.000
_cell.length_c   1.000
_cell.angle_alpha   90.00
_cell.angle_beta   90.00
_cell.angle_gamma   90.00
#
_symmetry.space_group_name_H-M   'P 1'
#
loop_
_entity.id
_entity.type
_entity.pdbx_description
1 polymer ?
#
loop_
_entity_poly.entity_id
_entity_poly.type
_entity_poly.pdbx_seq_one_letter_code
_entity_poly.pdbx_strand_id
1 'polypeptide(L)'
;MAPNRENLIGSSSTSSSSREEENKITHKNHLPRLCMESLQRTISDISLELITKQALDHQDEEHDNQEQKHDNQDLPAIVEVDEVKCECCGMSEECTSDYVNRVRSKFSGKLICGLCAEAVDEEMEKKKAKRDEALKEHMSACSRFNKLGRAYPVLFQADAIREILKKSSNTGISARGKSVSPRDYKSTNIGQRKLGSTGGLARSSSCIPAIRKELD
;
A
#
# COMPACT_ATOMS: atom_id res chain seq x y z
N MET A 1 10.43 -6.76 34.57
CA MET A 1 9.36 -7.06 33.60
C MET A 1 8.39 -5.90 33.65
N ALA A 2 8.18 -5.22 32.52
CA ALA A 2 7.48 -3.94 32.45
C ALA A 2 6.01 -4.02 32.92
N PRO A 3 5.48 -3.00 33.63
CA PRO A 3 4.07 -2.94 33.97
C PRO A 3 3.26 -2.12 32.96
N ASN A 4 1.97 -2.43 33.02
CA ASN A 4 0.77 -1.99 32.31
C ASN A 4 0.69 -0.48 31.93
N ARG A 5 0.17 -0.20 30.72
CA ARG A 5 -0.07 1.14 30.17
C ARG A 5 -1.57 1.38 30.09
N GLU A 6 -2.08 2.24 30.96
CA GLU A 6 -3.38 2.88 30.78
C GLU A 6 -3.31 4.32 31.30
N ASN A 7 -3.68 5.26 30.43
CA ASN A 7 -4.30 6.52 30.80
C ASN A 7 -4.90 7.17 29.54
N LEU A 8 -6.23 7.03 29.43
CA LEU A 8 -7.10 7.93 28.69
C LEU A 8 -7.13 9.27 29.44
N ILE A 9 -6.78 10.36 28.76
CA ILE A 9 -7.29 11.69 29.11
C ILE A 9 -7.72 12.35 27.81
N GLY A 10 -9.02 12.25 27.53
CA GLY A 10 -9.71 13.18 26.65
C GLY A 10 -10.24 14.35 27.47
N SER A 11 -10.18 15.55 26.92
CA SER A 11 -11.08 16.65 27.27
C SER A 11 -11.09 17.65 26.12
N SER A 12 -12.17 17.61 25.35
CA SER A 12 -12.61 18.66 24.44
C SER A 12 -13.43 19.66 25.24
N SER A 13 -13.07 20.94 25.23
CA SER A 13 -13.84 21.99 25.89
C SER A 13 -14.59 22.82 24.83
N THR A 14 -15.90 22.69 24.79
CA THR A 14 -16.83 23.60 24.13
C THR A 14 -17.25 24.71 25.12
N SER A 15 -17.43 25.92 24.61
CA SER A 15 -17.77 27.13 25.35
C SER A 15 -19.28 27.42 25.35
N SER A 16 -19.83 27.86 26.49
CA SER A 16 -20.96 28.81 26.56
C SER A 16 -21.11 29.44 27.96
N SER A 17 -21.12 30.80 27.97
CA SER A 17 -21.87 31.80 28.79
C SER A 17 -22.61 31.31 30.05
N SER A 18 -22.68 31.99 31.23
CA SER A 18 -22.64 33.43 31.59
C SER A 18 -22.74 33.59 33.13
N ARG A 19 -22.18 34.71 33.66
CA ARG A 19 -22.46 35.42 34.94
C ARG A 19 -22.04 34.66 36.23
N GLU A 20 -21.38 35.22 37.25
CA GLU A 20 -21.28 36.59 37.79
C GLU A 20 -20.04 36.70 38.72
N GLU A 21 -19.62 37.95 38.95
CA GLU A 21 -18.89 38.49 40.12
C GLU A 21 -17.38 38.32 40.37
N GLU A 22 -16.83 39.40 40.92
CA GLU A 22 -15.44 39.86 40.90
C GLU A 22 -14.58 39.24 42.01
N ASN A 23 -13.31 38.93 41.71
CA ASN A 23 -12.21 39.34 42.58
C ASN A 23 -10.83 39.30 41.90
N LYS A 24 -10.05 40.34 42.19
CA LYS A 24 -8.84 40.77 41.50
C LYS A 24 -7.59 40.23 42.21
N ILE A 25 -6.84 39.33 41.59
CA ILE A 25 -5.44 39.05 41.95
C ILE A 25 -4.60 38.84 40.69
N THR A 26 -3.89 39.88 40.26
CA THR A 26 -2.88 39.80 39.21
C THR A 26 -1.59 39.17 39.74
N HIS A 27 -1.39 37.87 39.52
CA HIS A 27 -0.07 37.24 39.58
C HIS A 27 0.56 37.28 38.18
N LYS A 28 1.49 38.21 37.98
CA LYS A 28 2.34 38.24 36.78
C LYS A 28 3.36 37.11 36.87
N ASN A 29 3.09 35.98 36.23
CA ASN A 29 4.11 34.96 35.99
C ASN A 29 5.03 35.43 34.85
N HIS A 30 6.03 36.23 35.17
CA HIS A 30 7.11 36.54 34.23
C HIS A 30 8.16 35.44 34.34
N LEU A 31 8.15 34.47 33.42
CA LEU A 31 9.23 33.50 33.29
C LEU A 31 10.56 34.23 33.00
N PRO A 32 11.67 33.88 33.66
CA PRO A 32 12.98 34.45 33.33
C PRO A 32 13.36 34.07 31.89
N ARG A 33 13.63 35.06 31.02
CA ARG A 33 14.31 34.80 29.74
C ARG A 33 15.70 34.26 30.05
N LEU A 34 15.96 33.02 29.66
CA LEU A 34 17.31 32.47 29.68
C LEU A 34 18.17 33.25 28.67
N CYS A 35 19.30 33.77 29.16
CA CYS A 35 20.29 34.45 28.33
C CYS A 35 20.85 33.45 27.31
N MET A 36 20.64 33.71 26.01
CA MET A 36 21.07 32.83 24.91
C MET A 36 22.54 33.03 24.52
N GLU A 37 23.24 33.96 25.18
CA GLU A 37 24.59 34.42 24.80
C GLU A 37 25.68 33.34 24.92
N SER A 38 25.44 32.26 25.68
CA SER A 38 26.39 31.16 25.88
C SER A 38 26.02 29.86 25.16
N LEU A 39 24.93 29.86 24.36
CA LEU A 39 24.50 28.66 23.64
C LEU A 39 25.33 28.46 22.37
N GLN A 40 26.51 27.85 22.50
CA GLN A 40 27.25 27.38 21.34
C GLN A 40 26.48 26.23 20.70
N ARG A 41 26.04 26.40 19.45
CA ARG A 41 25.42 25.31 18.69
C ARG A 41 26.48 24.26 18.41
N THR A 42 26.19 23.00 18.72
CA THR A 42 26.99 21.88 18.23
C THR A 42 26.92 21.88 16.70
N ILE A 43 28.05 22.15 16.06
CA ILE A 43 28.15 22.10 14.60
C ILE A 43 28.35 20.64 14.22
N SER A 44 27.50 20.11 13.34
CA SER A 44 27.65 18.76 12.80
C SER A 44 28.86 18.70 11.87
N ASP A 45 29.52 17.55 11.79
CA ASP A 45 30.62 17.28 10.86
C ASP A 45 30.24 17.61 9.41
N ILE A 46 28.97 17.42 9.04
CA ILE A 46 28.43 17.78 7.72
C ILE A 46 28.49 19.31 7.50
N SER A 47 28.15 20.12 8.51
CA SER A 47 28.27 21.58 8.41
C SER A 47 29.72 22.03 8.29
N LEU A 48 30.65 21.35 8.98
CA LEU A 48 32.08 21.67 8.89
C LEU A 48 32.63 21.39 7.49
N GLU A 49 32.26 20.26 6.89
CA GLU A 49 32.68 19.93 5.52
C GLU A 49 32.13 20.93 4.49
N LEU A 50 30.88 21.38 4.64
CA LEU A 50 30.28 22.37 3.76
C LEU A 50 30.93 23.76 3.89
N ILE A 51 31.23 24.18 5.13
CA ILE A 51 31.94 25.45 5.40
C ILE A 51 33.37 25.38 4.86
N THR A 52 34.06 24.24 5.03
CA THR A 52 35.43 24.06 4.55
C THR A 52 35.50 24.06 3.03
N LYS A 53 34.53 23.42 2.35
CA LYS A 53 34.41 23.46 0.88
C LYS A 53 34.18 24.88 0.37
N GLN A 54 33.30 25.65 1.02
CA GLN A 54 33.11 27.07 0.70
C GLN A 54 34.36 27.93 0.92
N ALA A 55 35.20 27.59 1.89
CA ALA A 55 36.42 28.34 2.20
C ALA A 55 37.59 28.02 1.24
N LEU A 56 37.64 26.82 0.66
CA LEU A 56 38.69 26.41 -0.27
C LEU A 56 38.46 26.92 -1.70
N ASP A 57 37.20 27.18 -2.08
CA ASP A 57 36.85 27.76 -3.39
C ASP A 57 37.21 29.26 -3.52
N HIS A 58 37.87 29.86 -2.52
CA HIS A 58 38.24 31.29 -2.48
C HIS A 58 39.76 31.56 -2.45
N GLN A 59 40.64 30.58 -2.71
CA GLN A 59 42.11 30.79 -2.60
C GLN A 59 42.93 30.61 -3.89
N ASP A 60 42.32 30.42 -5.06
CA ASP A 60 43.08 30.33 -6.32
C ASP A 60 42.65 31.40 -7.33
N GLU A 61 42.80 32.70 -7.04
CA GLU A 61 42.76 33.75 -8.08
C GLU A 61 43.66 34.95 -7.72
N GLU A 62 44.95 34.90 -8.14
CA GLU A 62 45.77 36.10 -8.36
C GLU A 62 46.05 36.23 -9.88
N HIS A 63 45.88 37.45 -10.41
CA HIS A 63 46.09 37.92 -11.80
C HIS A 63 45.08 37.40 -12.86
N ASP A 64 44.26 38.19 -13.57
CA ASP A 64 44.43 39.52 -14.17
C ASP A 64 43.04 40.11 -14.53
N ASN A 65 42.94 41.42 -14.75
CA ASN A 65 41.69 42.18 -14.99
C ASN A 65 40.72 41.55 -16.05
N GLN A 66 39.55 41.06 -15.61
CA GLN A 66 38.31 41.07 -16.40
C GLN A 66 37.06 40.77 -15.54
N GLU A 67 35.95 41.42 -15.90
CA GLU A 67 34.64 41.52 -15.25
C GLU A 67 34.22 40.41 -14.25
N GLN A 68 33.96 40.83 -13.01
CA GLN A 68 33.28 40.03 -11.97
C GLN A 68 31.86 39.62 -12.43
N LYS A 69 31.76 38.46 -13.06
CA LYS A 69 30.53 37.69 -13.15
C LYS A 69 30.46 36.80 -11.90
N HIS A 70 29.85 37.32 -10.84
CA HIS A 70 29.48 36.53 -9.67
C HIS A 70 28.49 35.46 -10.13
N ASP A 71 28.97 34.23 -10.35
CA ASP A 71 28.12 33.08 -10.56
C ASP A 71 27.40 32.82 -9.24
N ASN A 72 26.18 33.37 -9.12
CA ASN A 72 25.19 32.86 -8.19
C ASN A 72 25.07 31.37 -8.49
N GLN A 73 25.59 30.53 -7.59
CA GLN A 73 25.29 29.11 -7.64
C GLN A 73 23.77 28.99 -7.47
N ASP A 74 23.09 28.84 -8.60
CA ASP A 74 21.68 28.50 -8.68
C ASP A 74 21.50 27.25 -7.82
N LEU A 75 20.81 27.41 -6.69
CA LEU A 75 20.30 26.26 -5.97
C LEU A 75 19.47 25.46 -6.98
N PRO A 76 19.59 24.12 -7.01
CA PRO A 76 18.80 23.30 -7.92
C PRO A 76 17.33 23.66 -7.73
N ALA A 77 16.68 24.05 -8.83
CA ALA A 77 15.28 24.44 -8.82
C ALA A 77 14.47 23.31 -8.18
N ILE A 78 13.76 23.62 -7.09
CA ILE A 78 12.90 22.69 -6.40
C ILE A 78 11.80 22.32 -7.39
N VAL A 79 11.79 21.07 -7.84
CA VAL A 79 10.76 20.58 -8.76
C VAL A 79 9.45 20.52 -7.98
N GLU A 80 8.53 21.42 -8.32
CA GLU A 80 7.19 21.43 -7.73
C GLU A 80 6.47 20.13 -8.07
N VAL A 81 5.87 19.52 -7.05
CA VAL A 81 5.06 18.30 -7.14
C VAL A 81 3.63 18.62 -6.73
N ASP A 82 2.69 18.11 -7.50
CA ASP A 82 1.25 18.28 -7.28
C ASP A 82 0.64 16.98 -6.75
N GLU A 83 -0.28 17.08 -5.79
CA GLU A 83 -1.09 15.94 -5.36
C GLU A 83 -2.20 15.70 -6.41
N VAL A 84 -2.13 14.56 -7.08
CA VAL A 84 -3.08 14.18 -8.13
C VAL A 84 -3.82 12.91 -7.81
N LYS A 85 -5.10 12.81 -8.22
CA LYS A 85 -5.93 11.63 -7.98
C LYS A 85 -5.98 10.73 -9.20
N CYS A 86 -5.72 9.44 -8.98
CA CYS A 86 -5.87 8.40 -9.99
C CYS A 86 -7.36 8.21 -10.37
N GLU A 87 -7.66 8.28 -11.67
CA GLU A 87 -9.02 8.10 -12.19
C GLU A 87 -9.53 6.64 -12.11
N CYS A 88 -8.65 5.66 -11.91
CA CYS A 88 -9.02 4.25 -11.74
C CYS A 88 -9.45 3.92 -10.30
N CYS A 89 -8.58 4.22 -9.32
CA CYS A 89 -8.74 3.77 -7.93
C CYS A 89 -9.04 4.91 -6.94
N GLY A 90 -8.94 6.17 -7.37
CA GLY A 90 -9.20 7.35 -6.53
C GLY A 90 -8.13 7.65 -5.49
N MET A 91 -7.00 6.93 -5.49
CA MET A 91 -5.86 7.23 -4.61
C MET A 91 -5.13 8.48 -5.10
N SER A 92 -4.68 9.30 -4.15
CA SER A 92 -3.78 10.42 -4.41
C SER A 92 -2.33 9.94 -4.53
N GLU A 93 -1.57 10.57 -5.43
CA GLU A 93 -0.13 10.40 -5.60
C GLU A 93 0.51 11.78 -5.82
N GLU A 94 1.70 11.99 -5.29
CA GLU A 94 2.49 13.20 -5.55
C GLU A 94 3.22 13.03 -6.89
N CYS A 95 2.98 13.95 -7.84
CA CYS A 95 3.48 13.82 -9.20
C CYS A 95 4.09 15.13 -9.68
N THR A 96 5.19 15.03 -10.44
CA THR A 96 5.70 16.17 -11.20
C THR A 96 4.80 16.44 -12.40
N SER A 97 4.72 17.69 -12.85
CA SER A 97 3.95 18.09 -14.04
C SER A 97 4.35 17.28 -15.28
N ASP A 98 5.65 17.00 -15.45
CA ASP A 98 6.16 16.16 -16.54
C ASP A 98 5.62 14.74 -16.48
N TYR A 99 5.52 14.14 -15.29
CA TYR A 99 4.94 12.81 -15.13
C TYR A 99 3.46 12.82 -15.50
N VAL A 100 2.69 13.81 -15.03
CA VAL A 100 1.27 13.97 -15.38
C VAL A 100 1.08 14.03 -16.89
N ASN A 101 1.91 14.81 -17.59
CA ASN A 101 1.84 14.96 -19.05
C ASN A 101 2.15 13.63 -19.78
N ARG A 102 3.18 12.90 -19.33
CA ARG A 102 3.51 11.57 -19.90
C ARG A 102 2.38 10.57 -19.70
N VAL A 103 1.81 10.50 -18.51
CA VAL A 103 0.72 9.57 -18.18
C VAL A 103 -0.51 9.89 -19.02
N ARG A 104 -0.94 11.15 -19.07
CA ARG A 104 -2.10 11.56 -19.90
C ARG A 104 -1.89 11.25 -21.38
N SER A 105 -0.67 11.43 -21.90
CA SER A 105 -0.35 11.09 -23.29
C SER A 105 -0.42 9.59 -23.55
N LYS A 106 -0.01 8.75 -22.58
CA LYS A 106 0.00 7.29 -22.71
C LYS A 106 -1.40 6.66 -22.54
N PHE A 107 -2.26 7.23 -21.71
CA PHE A 107 -3.54 6.62 -21.30
C PHE A 107 -4.76 7.43 -21.73
N SER A 108 -4.83 7.87 -22.98
CA SER A 108 -6.02 8.54 -23.55
C SER A 108 -6.51 9.74 -22.73
N GLY A 109 -5.57 10.58 -22.28
CA GLY A 109 -5.84 11.76 -21.46
C GLY A 109 -6.11 11.47 -19.99
N LYS A 110 -6.10 10.21 -19.57
CA LYS A 110 -6.36 9.79 -18.19
C LYS A 110 -5.14 9.90 -17.32
N LEU A 111 -5.35 10.35 -16.08
CA LEU A 111 -4.33 10.34 -15.04
C LEU A 111 -4.53 9.12 -14.13
N ILE A 112 -3.56 8.21 -14.15
CA ILE A 112 -3.60 6.97 -13.37
C ILE A 112 -2.31 6.82 -12.57
N CYS A 113 -2.39 6.22 -11.38
CA CYS A 113 -1.21 5.97 -10.55
C CYS A 113 -0.33 4.86 -11.13
N GLY A 114 0.93 4.80 -10.69
CA GLY A 114 1.91 3.82 -11.18
C GLY A 114 1.41 2.36 -11.13
N LEU A 115 0.72 1.97 -10.04
CA LEU A 115 0.17 0.61 -9.90
C LEU A 115 -0.93 0.30 -10.92
N CYS A 116 -1.79 1.27 -11.24
CA CYS A 116 -2.81 1.12 -12.26
C CYS A 116 -2.19 1.09 -13.66
N ALA A 117 -1.10 1.84 -13.90
CA ALA A 117 -0.39 1.80 -15.17
C ALA A 117 0.20 0.41 -15.45
N GLU A 118 0.88 -0.19 -14.46
CA GLU A 118 1.40 -1.56 -14.56
C GLU A 118 0.29 -2.58 -14.78
N ALA A 119 -0.83 -2.44 -14.06
CA ALA A 119 -1.98 -3.32 -14.25
C ALA A 119 -2.59 -3.22 -15.66
N VAL A 120 -2.59 -2.03 -16.27
CA VAL A 120 -3.04 -1.86 -17.67
C VAL A 120 -2.07 -2.51 -18.64
N ASP A 121 -0.77 -2.32 -18.45
CA ASP A 121 0.24 -2.97 -19.29
C ASP A 121 0.16 -4.52 -19.14
N GLU A 122 -0.13 -5.05 -17.95
CA GLU A 122 -0.40 -6.48 -17.73
C GLU A 122 -1.68 -6.97 -18.45
N GLU A 123 -2.77 -6.19 -18.42
CA GLU A 123 -3.99 -6.52 -19.17
C GLU A 123 -3.76 -6.52 -20.69
N MET A 124 -2.90 -5.63 -21.20
CA MET A 124 -2.49 -5.63 -22.60
C MET A 124 -1.78 -6.92 -22.98
N GLU A 125 -0.85 -7.40 -22.15
CA GLU A 125 -0.13 -8.64 -22.39
C GLU A 125 -1.04 -9.87 -22.31
N LYS A 126 -1.89 -9.95 -21.28
CA LYS A 126 -2.82 -11.06 -21.06
C LYS A 126 -3.84 -11.21 -22.18
N LYS A 127 -4.42 -10.10 -22.63
CA LYS A 127 -5.53 -10.09 -23.61
C LYS A 127 -5.07 -9.82 -25.04
N LYS A 128 -3.78 -9.51 -25.25
CA LYS A 128 -3.24 -9.00 -26.53
C LYS A 128 -4.08 -7.83 -27.07
N ALA A 129 -4.58 -7.00 -26.16
CA ALA A 129 -5.51 -5.92 -26.45
C ALA A 129 -4.76 -4.61 -26.65
N LYS A 130 -5.41 -3.64 -27.31
CA LYS A 130 -4.89 -2.28 -27.40
C LYS A 130 -4.93 -1.62 -26.01
N ARG A 131 -4.01 -0.68 -25.77
CA ARG A 131 -3.90 0.03 -24.48
C ARG A 131 -5.23 0.65 -24.02
N ASP A 132 -5.99 1.25 -24.91
CA ASP A 132 -7.26 1.89 -24.55
C ASP A 132 -8.34 0.88 -24.11
N GLU A 133 -8.33 -0.31 -24.72
CA GLU A 133 -9.23 -1.39 -24.35
C GLU A 133 -8.83 -1.98 -22.99
N ALA A 134 -7.53 -2.24 -22.80
CA ALA A 134 -6.98 -2.69 -21.53
C ALA A 134 -7.22 -1.68 -20.40
N LEU A 135 -7.09 -0.39 -20.69
CA LEU A 135 -7.39 0.71 -19.77
C LEU A 135 -8.86 0.70 -19.37
N LYS A 136 -9.79 0.63 -20.33
CA LYS A 136 -11.23 0.60 -20.07
C LYS A 136 -11.62 -0.60 -19.20
N GLU A 137 -11.07 -1.76 -19.52
CA GLU A 137 -11.30 -2.99 -18.78
C GLU A 137 -10.78 -2.86 -17.33
N HIS A 138 -9.54 -2.41 -17.16
CA HIS A 138 -8.96 -2.16 -15.84
C HIS A 138 -9.78 -1.14 -15.03
N MET A 139 -10.17 -0.02 -15.64
CA MET A 139 -11.02 0.99 -14.97
C MET A 139 -12.34 0.39 -14.48
N SER A 140 -12.97 -0.48 -15.27
CA SER A 140 -14.21 -1.14 -14.89
C SER A 140 -14.01 -2.09 -13.69
N ALA A 141 -12.94 -2.90 -13.73
CA ALA A 141 -12.60 -3.84 -12.67
C ALA A 141 -12.19 -3.10 -11.38
N CYS A 142 -11.37 -2.08 -11.51
CA CYS A 142 -10.87 -1.25 -10.42
C CYS A 142 -11.99 -0.45 -9.76
N SER A 143 -12.92 0.14 -10.54
CA SER A 143 -14.10 0.81 -10.00
C SER A 143 -14.99 -0.16 -9.22
N ARG A 144 -15.21 -1.37 -9.74
CA ARG A 144 -15.99 -2.40 -9.04
C ARG A 144 -15.33 -2.82 -7.72
N PHE A 145 -14.02 -3.03 -7.75
CA PHE A 145 -13.24 -3.36 -6.56
C PHE A 145 -13.29 -2.22 -5.54
N ASN A 146 -13.14 -0.96 -5.95
CA ASN A 146 -13.15 0.15 -5.02
C ASN A 146 -14.51 0.34 -4.33
N LYS A 147 -15.61 0.14 -5.07
CA LYS A 147 -16.98 0.25 -4.54
C LYS A 147 -17.33 -0.80 -3.49
N LEU A 148 -16.84 -2.03 -3.66
CA LEU A 148 -17.23 -3.17 -2.80
C LEU A 148 -16.04 -3.75 -2.05
N GLY A 149 -15.00 -4.17 -2.77
CA GLY A 149 -13.81 -4.82 -2.21
C GLY A 149 -13.04 -3.94 -1.25
N ARG A 150 -12.83 -2.65 -1.60
CA ARG A 150 -12.08 -1.72 -0.76
C ARG A 150 -12.94 -1.08 0.32
N ALA A 151 -14.12 -0.56 -0.04
CA ALA A 151 -14.99 0.14 0.90
C ALA A 151 -15.65 -0.81 1.93
N TYR A 152 -15.95 -2.05 1.53
CA TYR A 152 -16.65 -3.03 2.38
C TYR A 152 -16.01 -4.42 2.30
N PRO A 153 -14.79 -4.62 2.83
CA PRO A 153 -14.04 -5.88 2.70
C PRO A 153 -14.82 -7.11 3.20
N VAL A 154 -15.58 -6.97 4.29
CA VAL A 154 -16.39 -8.05 4.86
C VAL A 154 -17.56 -8.43 3.95
N LEU A 155 -18.24 -7.46 3.33
CA LEU A 155 -19.30 -7.73 2.37
C LEU A 155 -18.74 -8.40 1.11
N PHE A 156 -17.58 -7.95 0.63
CA PHE A 156 -16.90 -8.58 -0.50
C PHE A 156 -16.52 -10.04 -0.21
N GLN A 157 -16.05 -10.33 1.00
CA GLN A 157 -15.78 -11.71 1.43
C GLN A 157 -17.06 -12.54 1.56
N ALA A 158 -18.12 -11.99 2.17
CA ALA A 158 -19.41 -12.66 2.29
C ALA A 158 -20.01 -12.99 0.91
N ASP A 159 -19.87 -12.07 -0.05
CA ASP A 159 -20.25 -12.25 -1.44
C ASP A 159 -19.48 -13.41 -2.09
N ALA A 160 -18.16 -13.49 -1.88
CA ALA A 160 -17.36 -14.60 -2.38
C ALA A 160 -17.79 -15.95 -1.78
N ILE A 161 -18.03 -16.02 -0.46
CA ILE A 161 -18.54 -17.22 0.22
C ILE A 161 -19.90 -17.62 -0.36
N ARG A 162 -20.80 -16.65 -0.54
CA ARG A 162 -22.12 -16.89 -1.13
C ARG A 162 -22.01 -17.50 -2.53
N GLU A 163 -21.11 -16.99 -3.38
CA GLU A 163 -20.93 -17.54 -4.73
C GLU A 163 -20.35 -18.95 -4.72
N ILE A 164 -19.48 -19.29 -3.76
CA ILE A 164 -18.99 -20.66 -3.56
C ILE A 164 -20.14 -21.61 -3.19
N LEU A 165 -21.00 -21.20 -2.25
CA LEU A 165 -22.14 -22.00 -1.80
C LEU A 165 -23.21 -22.17 -2.90
N LYS A 166 -23.46 -21.14 -3.72
CA LYS A 166 -24.37 -21.24 -4.89
C LYS A 166 -23.81 -22.17 -5.97
N LYS A 167 -22.51 -22.11 -6.22
CA LYS A 167 -21.88 -23.01 -7.21
C LYS A 167 -21.91 -24.46 -6.74
N SER A 168 -21.69 -24.72 -5.44
CA SER A 168 -21.76 -26.08 -4.90
C SER A 168 -23.18 -26.65 -4.89
N SER A 169 -24.21 -25.81 -4.70
CA SER A 169 -25.61 -26.24 -4.82
C SER A 169 -26.01 -26.55 -6.26
N ASN A 170 -25.54 -25.75 -7.23
CA ASN A 170 -25.93 -25.89 -8.65
C ASN A 170 -25.17 -27.01 -9.38
N THR A 171 -23.98 -27.39 -8.92
CA THR A 171 -23.16 -28.46 -9.52
C THR A 171 -23.48 -29.86 -8.97
N GLY A 172 -24.53 -30.00 -8.15
CA GLY A 172 -25.00 -31.30 -7.65
C GLY A 172 -24.03 -32.00 -6.68
N ILE A 173 -23.03 -31.29 -6.14
CA ILE A 173 -22.07 -31.81 -5.15
C ILE A 173 -22.78 -32.14 -3.81
N SER A 174 -24.03 -31.69 -3.64
CA SER A 174 -24.88 -32.02 -2.49
C SER A 174 -25.40 -33.47 -2.45
N ALA A 175 -25.13 -34.32 -3.45
CA ALA A 175 -25.43 -35.74 -3.37
C ALA A 175 -24.14 -36.57 -3.22
N ARG A 176 -23.74 -36.78 -1.96
CA ARG A 176 -22.79 -37.81 -1.50
C ARG A 176 -21.32 -37.52 -1.79
N GLY A 177 -20.59 -37.16 -0.73
CA GLY A 177 -19.15 -36.91 -0.68
C GLY A 177 -18.29 -37.72 -1.66
N LYS A 178 -18.10 -37.16 -2.86
CA LYS A 178 -16.96 -37.47 -3.69
C LYS A 178 -15.88 -36.51 -3.24
N SER A 179 -14.86 -37.05 -2.57
CA SER A 179 -13.64 -36.30 -2.27
C SER A 179 -13.16 -35.64 -3.56
N VAL A 180 -12.94 -34.32 -3.51
CA VAL A 180 -12.20 -33.59 -4.54
C VAL A 180 -10.74 -34.02 -4.44
N SER A 181 -10.44 -35.23 -4.91
CA SER A 181 -9.08 -35.67 -5.19
C SER A 181 -8.66 -35.00 -6.49
N PRO A 182 -7.57 -34.20 -6.54
CA PRO A 182 -7.11 -33.50 -7.74
C PRO A 182 -6.67 -34.41 -8.92
N ARG A 183 -6.93 -35.72 -8.89
CA ARG A 183 -6.37 -36.69 -9.86
C ARG A 183 -7.18 -36.88 -11.14
N ASP A 184 -8.40 -36.36 -11.25
CA ASP A 184 -9.30 -36.76 -12.35
C ASP A 184 -9.62 -35.66 -13.39
N TYR A 185 -8.84 -34.57 -13.49
CA TYR A 185 -8.98 -33.58 -14.59
C TYR A 185 -8.38 -34.04 -15.94
N LYS A 186 -8.28 -35.34 -16.21
CA LYS A 186 -7.84 -35.82 -17.53
C LYS A 186 -8.71 -36.96 -18.03
N SER A 187 -9.93 -36.62 -18.44
CA SER A 187 -10.67 -37.47 -19.36
C SER A 187 -11.67 -36.65 -20.18
N THR A 188 -11.14 -35.91 -21.16
CA THR A 188 -11.88 -35.70 -22.42
C THR A 188 -10.92 -35.98 -23.57
N ASN A 189 -11.23 -37.04 -24.30
CA ASN A 189 -10.70 -37.46 -25.60
C ASN A 189 -9.22 -37.85 -25.71
N ILE A 190 -8.98 -39.15 -25.81
CA ILE A 190 -8.37 -39.83 -26.99
C ILE A 190 -7.93 -41.22 -26.53
N GLY A 191 -8.43 -42.25 -27.22
CA GLY A 191 -7.67 -43.49 -27.41
C GLY A 191 -7.65 -44.47 -26.25
N GLN A 192 -7.93 -45.72 -26.60
CA GLN A 192 -7.69 -46.92 -25.83
C GLN A 192 -6.38 -46.87 -25.03
N ARG A 193 -6.40 -47.30 -23.76
CA ARG A 193 -5.71 -48.52 -23.33
C ARG A 193 -6.19 -48.91 -21.92
N LYS A 194 -6.87 -50.06 -21.91
CA LYS A 194 -7.02 -51.00 -20.80
C LYS A 194 -5.70 -51.08 -20.00
N LEU A 195 -5.71 -50.59 -18.76
CA LEU A 195 -4.69 -50.91 -17.75
C LEU A 195 -5.40 -51.20 -16.44
N GLY A 196 -5.01 -52.31 -15.83
CA GLY A 196 -5.84 -53.10 -14.92
C GLY A 196 -6.45 -52.36 -13.75
N SER A 197 -7.75 -52.61 -13.56
CA SER A 197 -8.40 -52.55 -12.25
C SER A 197 -7.86 -53.69 -11.38
N THR A 198 -6.60 -53.60 -10.99
CA THR A 198 -5.95 -54.41 -9.96
C THR A 198 -5.04 -53.46 -9.19
N GLY A 199 -5.67 -52.62 -8.38
CA GLY A 199 -5.00 -51.60 -7.59
C GLY A 199 -5.97 -50.85 -6.69
N GLY A 200 -6.99 -51.55 -6.18
CA GLY A 200 -7.68 -51.07 -5.01
C GLY A 200 -6.66 -51.03 -3.88
N LEU A 201 -6.31 -49.84 -3.39
CA LEU A 201 -5.62 -49.74 -2.12
C LEU A 201 -6.51 -50.45 -1.10
N ALA A 202 -6.08 -51.64 -0.69
CA ALA A 202 -6.68 -52.33 0.43
C ALA A 202 -6.73 -51.32 1.57
N ARG A 203 -7.95 -51.05 2.04
CA ARG A 203 -8.20 -50.20 3.21
C ARG A 203 -7.31 -50.77 4.30
N SER A 204 -6.31 -50.02 4.74
CA SER A 204 -5.50 -50.38 5.90
C SER A 204 -6.45 -50.46 7.09
N SER A 205 -6.92 -51.66 7.36
CA SER A 205 -7.74 -51.96 8.52
C SER A 205 -6.84 -51.85 9.74
N SER A 206 -7.10 -50.83 10.55
CA SER A 206 -6.81 -50.80 11.99
C SER A 206 -5.34 -50.75 12.42
N CYS A 207 -4.91 -49.59 12.90
CA CYS A 207 -3.81 -49.47 13.85
C CYS A 207 -4.27 -49.85 15.28
N ILE A 208 -4.76 -51.08 15.48
CA ILE A 208 -4.77 -51.79 16.78
C ILE A 208 -4.80 -53.31 16.47
N PRO A 209 -3.78 -54.10 16.87
CA PRO A 209 -3.84 -55.56 16.88
C PRO A 209 -4.80 -56.02 17.99
N ALA A 210 -5.75 -56.88 17.65
CA ALA A 210 -6.72 -57.45 18.59
C ALA A 210 -6.03 -58.36 19.62
N ILE A 211 -5.93 -57.90 20.88
CA ILE A 211 -5.69 -58.76 22.04
C ILE A 211 -7.01 -58.86 22.80
N ARG A 212 -7.79 -59.92 22.54
CA ARG A 212 -8.70 -60.56 23.51
C ARG A 212 -9.07 -61.96 23.01
N LYS A 213 -8.40 -62.98 23.55
CA LYS A 213 -8.94 -64.33 23.73
C LYS A 213 -8.32 -64.91 25.02
N GLU A 214 -8.95 -64.59 26.13
CA GLU A 214 -9.02 -65.49 27.29
C GLU A 214 -10.45 -66.03 27.35
N LEU A 215 -10.60 -67.21 27.96
CA LEU A 215 -11.75 -68.11 28.06
C LEU A 215 -11.74 -69.25 27.02
N ASP A 216 -10.95 -70.28 27.30
CA ASP A 216 -11.44 -71.60 27.75
C ASP A 216 -10.37 -72.30 28.60
#